data_AF-A0A0W8DJ03-F1
#
_entry.id   AF-A0A0W8DJ03-F1
#
_cell.length_a   1.000
_cell.length_b   1.000
_cell.length_c   1.000
_cell.angle_alpha   90.00
_cell.angle_beta   90.00
_cell.angle_gamma   90.00
#
_symmetry.space_group_name_H-M   'P 1'
#
loop_
_entity.id
_entity.type
_entity.pdbx_description
1 polymer ?
#
loop_
_entity_poly.entity_id
_entity_poly.type
_entity_poly.pdbx_seq_one_letter_code
_entity_poly.pdbx_strand_id
1 'polypeptide(L)'
;MREPSEEVLRVGDEFSSSKTALHAIQDYALAERKRVVVDSQGGGHKLVACSSKTCNFFVRLYKRKNSSDDGVSPPWYIPSMNLEHMNCTSQPKPTQRQVAEMSALRAAVLADASVSGKSLIKQVQAINMVNLAKQKRMVYRAADAIKENAQGDVTASFTKIPGLLRAFKNLNPGSHACCELDDVGCFDRAVVVPATSSRAEGHLQKIVGLDGAHSKHQRYNGTMLLLIGRDGNMENVTLAVALVKKETMENYEWFFQQCCLGGLKFAYPLMSDRNTGLIDVCKQRGIDHKYCTLHIQRNVIATFTKFTVKQKALVWRIQSCTSMDEYNSQLAITEVECGKPVADYLRGIDPKHWVEAQYPQSPPIGFHTCFLPESSAKYNKFQ
;
A
#
# COMPACT_ATOMS: atom_id res chain seq x y z
N MET A 1 -12.35 -4.39 18.25
CA MET A 1 -13.12 -3.13 18.26
C MET A 1 -13.28 -2.70 19.70
N ARG A 2 -12.64 -1.60 20.13
CA ARG A 2 -13.01 -0.95 21.40
C ARG A 2 -14.08 0.08 21.05
N GLU A 3 -15.27 -0.05 21.62
CA GLU A 3 -16.23 1.05 21.67
C GLU A 3 -15.56 2.25 22.36
N PRO A 4 -15.91 3.50 21.98
CA PRO A 4 -15.36 4.67 22.64
C PRO A 4 -15.89 4.66 24.08
N SER A 5 -15.03 4.36 25.03
CA SER A 5 -15.29 4.66 26.43
C SER A 5 -15.65 6.13 26.52
N GLU A 6 -16.87 6.45 26.97
CA GLU A 6 -17.25 7.80 27.36
C GLU A 6 -16.30 8.24 28.48
N GLU A 7 -15.22 8.93 28.11
CA GLU A 7 -14.32 9.59 29.06
C GLU A 7 -15.08 10.77 29.67
N VAL A 8 -15.84 10.49 30.72
CA VAL A 8 -16.52 11.50 31.53
C VAL A 8 -15.44 12.21 32.34
N LEU A 9 -15.25 13.52 32.10
CA LEU A 9 -14.40 14.37 32.93
C LEU A 9 -14.90 14.37 34.38
N ARG A 10 -13.99 14.30 35.36
CA ARG A 10 -14.31 14.30 36.79
C ARG A 10 -13.46 15.29 37.56
N VAL A 11 -14.01 15.76 38.68
CA VAL A 11 -13.21 16.49 39.68
C VAL A 11 -12.15 15.53 40.22
N GLY A 12 -10.90 15.99 40.23
CA GLY A 12 -9.74 15.20 40.62
C GLY A 12 -8.94 14.60 39.47
N ASP A 13 -9.44 14.61 38.23
CA ASP A 13 -8.69 14.10 37.08
C ASP A 13 -7.36 14.81 36.92
N GLU A 14 -6.29 14.03 36.69
CA GLU A 14 -4.92 14.50 36.56
C GLU A 14 -4.39 14.37 35.13
N PHE A 15 -3.62 15.35 34.71
CA PHE A 15 -3.05 15.45 33.37
C PHE A 15 -1.57 15.81 33.45
N SER A 16 -0.77 15.19 32.60
CA SER A 16 0.68 15.46 32.51
C SER A 16 1.02 16.91 32.11
N SER A 17 0.08 17.64 31.48
CA SER A 17 0.31 19.02 31.05
C SER A 17 -0.98 19.82 30.93
N SER A 18 -0.84 21.15 30.92
CA SER A 18 -1.95 22.06 30.64
C SER A 18 -2.55 21.85 29.24
N LYS A 19 -1.75 21.34 28.29
CA LYS A 19 -2.16 21.11 26.91
C LYS A 19 -3.01 19.84 26.79
N THR A 20 -2.60 18.75 27.43
CA THR A 20 -3.35 17.50 27.46
C THR A 20 -4.69 17.67 28.18
N ALA A 21 -4.71 18.40 29.30
CA ALA A 21 -5.96 18.77 29.98
C ALA A 21 -6.91 19.57 29.07
N LEU A 22 -6.40 20.59 28.36
CA LEU A 22 -7.21 21.39 27.44
C LEU A 22 -7.77 20.55 26.29
N HIS A 23 -6.98 19.63 25.75
CA HIS A 23 -7.43 18.72 24.69
C HIS A 23 -8.61 17.84 25.14
N ALA A 24 -8.52 17.25 26.34
CA ALA A 24 -9.60 16.44 26.90
C ALA A 24 -10.91 17.25 27.06
N ILE A 25 -10.81 18.48 27.59
CA ILE A 25 -11.97 19.36 27.76
C ILE A 25 -12.58 19.78 26.40
N GLN A 26 -11.73 20.02 25.39
CA GLN A 26 -12.19 20.33 24.04
C GLN A 26 -12.90 19.14 23.39
N ASP A 27 -12.42 17.92 23.61
CA ASP A 27 -13.01 16.69 23.06
C ASP A 27 -14.35 16.39 23.70
N TYR A 28 -14.44 16.51 25.03
CA TYR A 28 -15.69 16.41 25.77
C TYR A 28 -16.74 17.39 25.21
N ALA A 29 -16.39 18.68 25.11
CA ALA A 29 -17.32 19.69 24.61
C ALA A 29 -17.74 19.45 23.15
N LEU A 30 -16.83 18.95 22.31
CA LEU A 30 -17.15 18.65 20.92
C LEU A 30 -18.11 17.45 20.80
N ALA A 31 -17.95 16.44 21.65
CA ALA A 31 -18.87 15.30 21.72
C ALA A 31 -20.31 15.74 22.06
N GLU A 32 -20.46 16.73 22.96
CA GLU A 32 -21.75 17.38 23.27
C GLU A 32 -22.20 18.41 22.21
N ARG A 33 -21.49 18.49 21.07
CA ARG A 33 -21.75 19.45 19.98
C ARG A 33 -21.63 20.91 20.41
N LYS A 34 -20.79 21.21 21.38
CA LYS A 34 -20.50 22.57 21.88
C LYS A 34 -19.06 22.97 21.58
N ARG A 35 -18.74 24.23 21.87
CA ARG A 35 -17.39 24.77 21.75
C ARG A 35 -17.00 25.43 23.07
N VAL A 36 -15.78 25.12 23.52
CA VAL A 36 -15.15 25.76 24.68
C VAL A 36 -13.94 26.59 24.26
N VAL A 37 -13.62 27.59 25.06
CA VAL A 37 -12.49 28.49 24.90
C VAL A 37 -11.78 28.68 26.24
N VAL A 38 -10.50 29.05 26.20
CA VAL A 38 -9.80 29.49 27.41
C VAL A 38 -10.32 30.89 27.75
N ASP A 39 -11.01 31.03 28.88
CA ASP A 39 -11.61 32.28 29.33
C ASP A 39 -10.61 33.09 30.17
N SER A 40 -9.78 32.41 30.97
CA SER A 40 -8.65 33.01 31.67
C SER A 40 -7.51 32.01 31.88
N GLN A 41 -6.27 32.50 31.99
CA GLN A 41 -5.09 31.66 32.24
C GLN A 41 -3.98 32.44 32.97
N GLY A 42 -3.20 31.71 33.76
CA GLY A 42 -1.95 32.18 34.36
C GLY A 42 -0.95 31.02 34.52
N GLY A 43 0.21 31.28 35.14
CA GLY A 43 1.31 30.31 35.20
C GLY A 43 0.99 28.95 35.86
N GLY A 44 -0.03 28.90 36.72
CA GLY A 44 -0.46 27.68 37.41
C GLY A 44 -1.97 27.46 37.44
N HIS A 45 -2.75 28.21 36.66
CA HIS A 45 -4.20 28.05 36.58
C HIS A 45 -4.72 28.31 35.16
N LYS A 46 -5.84 27.67 34.81
CA LYS A 46 -6.54 27.89 33.54
C LYS A 46 -8.04 27.66 33.73
N LEU A 47 -8.86 28.59 33.25
CA LEU A 47 -10.31 28.46 33.19
C LEU A 47 -10.71 28.21 31.74
N VAL A 48 -11.34 27.07 31.50
CA VAL A 48 -11.94 26.74 30.20
C VAL A 48 -13.44 26.88 30.35
N ALA A 49 -14.07 27.73 29.53
CA ALA A 49 -15.51 27.98 29.59
C ALA A 49 -16.16 27.78 28.21
N CYS A 50 -17.48 27.65 28.19
CA CYS A 50 -18.21 27.63 26.93
C CYS A 50 -17.97 28.92 26.12
N SER A 51 -17.98 28.81 24.79
CA SER A 51 -17.88 29.97 23.92
C SER A 51 -19.09 30.91 23.99
N SER A 52 -20.23 30.43 24.50
CA SER A 52 -21.41 31.25 24.74
C SER A 52 -21.33 31.88 26.12
N LYS A 53 -21.40 33.20 26.21
CA LYS A 53 -21.28 33.95 27.47
C LYS A 53 -22.50 33.78 28.39
N THR A 54 -23.63 33.30 27.86
CA THR A 54 -24.84 33.01 28.64
C THR A 54 -24.86 31.58 29.20
N CYS A 55 -23.85 30.77 28.90
CA CYS A 55 -23.75 29.38 29.32
C CYS A 55 -22.94 29.26 30.62
N ASN A 56 -23.38 28.38 31.52
CA ASN A 56 -22.77 28.12 32.83
C ASN A 56 -21.68 27.04 32.84
N PHE A 57 -21.42 26.37 31.70
CA PHE A 57 -20.34 25.40 31.58
C PHE A 57 -18.96 26.02 31.85
N PHE A 58 -18.18 25.38 32.73
CA PHE A 58 -16.78 25.69 32.95
C PHE A 58 -15.99 24.48 33.48
N VAL A 59 -14.67 24.49 33.26
CA VAL A 59 -13.71 23.58 33.87
C VAL A 59 -12.53 24.40 34.35
N ARG A 60 -12.21 24.31 35.64
CA ARG A 60 -11.00 24.92 36.21
C ARG A 60 -9.88 23.90 36.21
N LEU A 61 -8.68 24.35 35.86
CA LEU A 61 -7.45 23.58 35.89
C LEU A 61 -6.44 24.31 36.76
N TYR A 62 -5.77 23.56 37.64
CA TYR A 62 -4.67 24.07 38.46
C TYR A 62 -3.45 23.16 38.32
N LYS A 63 -2.27 23.76 38.35
CA LYS A 63 -1.01 23.04 38.42
C LYS A 63 -0.72 22.69 39.88
N ARG A 64 -0.37 21.44 40.17
CA ARG A 64 0.12 21.07 41.51
C ARG A 64 1.43 21.80 41.82
N LYS A 65 1.67 22.05 43.10
CA LYS A 65 2.99 22.49 43.58
C LYS A 65 3.89 21.25 43.65
N ASN A 66 5.12 21.35 43.15
CA ASN A 66 6.10 20.26 43.30
C ASN A 66 6.39 20.03 44.78
N SER A 67 6.35 18.76 45.19
CA SER A 67 6.86 18.31 46.49
C SER A 67 8.25 17.69 46.40
N SER A 68 8.76 17.37 45.19
CA SER A 68 10.10 16.81 44.96
C SER A 68 10.78 17.40 43.71
N ASP A 69 12.12 17.40 43.75
CA ASP A 69 13.03 18.04 42.78
C ASP A 69 13.44 17.08 41.64
N ASP A 70 12.54 16.19 41.23
CA ASP A 70 12.84 15.10 40.29
C ASP A 70 12.82 15.51 38.80
N GLY A 71 12.84 16.82 38.50
CA GLY A 71 12.84 17.36 37.14
C GLY A 71 11.55 17.11 36.33
N VAL A 72 10.56 16.39 36.88
CA VAL A 72 9.25 16.18 36.25
C VAL A 72 8.36 17.39 36.48
N SER A 73 7.76 17.91 35.40
CA SER A 73 6.79 19.01 35.51
C SER A 73 5.56 18.59 36.32
N PRO A 74 5.09 19.40 37.29
CA PRO A 74 3.96 19.00 38.12
C PRO A 74 2.69 18.79 37.30
N PRO A 75 1.88 17.78 37.65
CA PRO A 75 0.63 17.50 36.94
C PRO A 75 -0.37 18.63 37.13
N TRP A 76 -1.29 18.72 36.16
CA TRP A 76 -2.46 19.59 36.19
C TRP A 76 -3.67 18.78 36.61
N TYR A 77 -4.60 19.37 37.35
CA TYR A 77 -5.80 18.66 37.78
C TYR A 77 -7.04 19.55 37.74
N ILE A 78 -8.22 18.91 37.77
CA ILE A 78 -9.53 19.58 37.80
C ILE A 78 -10.03 19.70 39.25
N PRO A 79 -9.89 20.85 39.94
CA PRO A 79 -10.48 21.03 41.28
C PRO A 79 -11.99 21.28 41.26
N SER A 80 -12.51 21.88 40.19
CA SER A 80 -13.94 22.16 40.06
C SER A 80 -14.35 22.36 38.61
N MET A 81 -15.61 22.02 38.32
CA MET A 81 -16.19 22.10 37.00
C MET A 81 -17.72 22.17 37.09
N ASN A 82 -18.34 22.66 36.02
CA ASN A 82 -19.74 22.49 35.70
C ASN A 82 -19.80 22.04 34.22
N LEU A 83 -20.28 20.82 33.99
CA LEU A 83 -20.36 20.26 32.64
C LEU A 83 -21.73 20.51 31.99
N GLU A 84 -22.67 21.14 32.69
CA GLU A 84 -23.99 21.43 32.13
C GLU A 84 -23.96 22.66 31.22
N HIS A 85 -24.64 22.54 30.07
CA HIS A 85 -24.81 23.62 29.09
C HIS A 85 -26.22 24.22 29.15
N MET A 86 -26.49 25.07 30.15
CA MET A 86 -27.80 25.71 30.31
C MET A 86 -27.95 26.95 29.39
N ASN A 87 -29.10 27.10 28.72
CA ASN A 87 -29.40 28.20 27.78
C ASN A 87 -28.27 28.48 26.76
N CYS A 88 -27.63 27.40 26.30
CA CYS A 88 -26.38 27.47 25.55
C CYS A 88 -26.58 27.58 24.04
N THR A 89 -26.27 28.76 23.50
CA THR A 89 -26.26 29.07 22.06
C THR A 89 -24.96 28.73 21.34
N SER A 90 -24.01 28.07 22.02
CA SER A 90 -22.73 27.69 21.41
C SER A 90 -22.92 26.69 20.27
N GLN A 91 -22.23 26.96 19.17
CA GLN A 91 -22.13 26.06 18.02
C GLN A 91 -20.76 25.38 18.00
N PRO A 92 -20.68 24.10 17.58
CA PRO A 92 -19.42 23.37 17.55
C PRO A 92 -18.48 23.99 16.52
N LYS A 93 -17.22 24.16 16.92
CA LYS A 93 -16.14 24.61 16.04
C LYS A 93 -14.89 23.78 16.36
N PRO A 94 -14.71 22.62 15.71
CA PRO A 94 -13.62 21.72 16.05
C PRO A 94 -12.27 22.36 15.74
N THR A 95 -11.25 21.95 16.49
CA THR A 95 -9.86 22.34 16.23
C THR A 95 -9.26 21.50 15.09
N GLN A 96 -8.11 21.93 14.54
CA GLN A 96 -7.38 21.13 13.53
C GLN A 96 -7.06 19.72 14.06
N ARG A 97 -6.69 19.59 15.34
CA ARG A 97 -6.40 18.30 15.98
C ARG A 97 -7.63 17.40 15.95
N GLN A 98 -8.76 17.89 16.44
CA GLN A 98 -10.00 17.14 16.50
C GLN A 98 -10.46 16.69 15.11
N VAL A 99 -10.35 17.56 14.11
CA VAL A 99 -10.63 17.20 12.72
C VAL A 99 -9.68 16.10 12.21
N ALA A 100 -8.39 16.14 12.56
CA ALA A 100 -7.41 15.11 12.21
C ALA A 100 -7.61 13.77 12.96
N GLU A 101 -8.29 13.78 14.10
CA GLU A 101 -8.63 12.60 14.90
C GLU A 101 -9.96 11.96 14.47
N MET A 102 -10.80 12.66 13.70
CA MET A 102 -12.07 12.12 13.19
C MET A 102 -11.83 10.86 12.34
N SER A 103 -12.44 9.75 12.76
CA SER A 103 -12.32 8.43 12.10
C SER A 103 -12.64 8.49 10.62
N ALA A 104 -13.71 9.18 10.23
CA ALA A 104 -14.11 9.37 8.83
C ALA A 104 -13.03 10.06 7.98
N LEU A 105 -12.43 11.14 8.48
CA LEU A 105 -11.38 11.86 7.74
C LEU A 105 -10.11 11.01 7.67
N ARG A 106 -9.72 10.36 8.78
CA ARG A 106 -8.57 9.47 8.82
C ARG A 106 -8.70 8.33 7.84
N ALA A 107 -9.85 7.64 7.84
CA ALA A 107 -10.12 6.54 6.92
C ALA A 107 -10.07 7.01 5.46
N ALA A 108 -10.70 8.13 5.13
CA ALA A 108 -10.70 8.68 3.78
C ALA A 108 -9.30 9.09 3.30
N VAL A 109 -8.50 9.73 4.16
CA VAL A 109 -7.14 10.19 3.82
C VAL A 109 -6.17 9.02 3.69
N LEU A 110 -6.30 7.98 4.52
CA LEU A 110 -5.45 6.80 4.47
C LEU A 110 -5.80 5.86 3.31
N ALA A 111 -7.08 5.76 2.93
CA ALA A 111 -7.52 4.91 1.83
C ALA A 111 -7.03 5.43 0.46
N ASP A 112 -6.97 6.74 0.28
CA ASP A 112 -6.44 7.35 -0.94
C ASP A 112 -5.83 8.73 -0.65
N ALA A 113 -4.50 8.77 -0.64
CA ALA A 113 -3.74 9.99 -0.39
C ALA A 113 -3.90 11.06 -1.50
N SER A 114 -4.44 10.68 -2.67
CA SER A 114 -4.66 11.56 -3.82
C SER A 114 -6.04 12.23 -3.85
N VAL A 115 -6.94 11.89 -2.91
CA VAL A 115 -8.30 12.46 -2.86
C VAL A 115 -8.24 13.99 -2.72
N SER A 116 -8.97 14.68 -3.60
CA SER A 116 -9.08 16.14 -3.53
C SER A 116 -9.74 16.59 -2.22
N GLY A 117 -9.24 17.65 -1.61
CA GLY A 117 -9.80 18.14 -0.33
C GLY A 117 -11.27 18.56 -0.41
N LYS A 118 -11.80 18.90 -1.60
CA LYS A 118 -13.24 19.12 -1.82
C LYS A 118 -14.07 17.84 -1.57
N SER A 119 -13.55 16.68 -1.96
CA SER A 119 -14.19 15.37 -1.73
C SER A 119 -14.12 14.97 -0.26
N LEU A 120 -12.95 15.15 0.38
CA LEU A 120 -12.76 14.90 1.81
C LEU A 120 -13.75 15.71 2.67
N ILE A 121 -13.95 16.99 2.35
CA ILE A 121 -14.91 17.85 3.06
C ILE A 121 -16.34 17.31 2.95
N LYS A 122 -16.77 16.86 1.75
CA LYS A 122 -18.11 16.29 1.56
C LYS A 122 -18.30 15.00 2.36
N GLN A 123 -17.30 14.12 2.37
CA GLN A 123 -17.36 12.86 3.12
C GLN A 123 -17.43 13.09 4.63
N VAL A 124 -16.60 14.00 5.17
CA VAL A 124 -16.61 14.32 6.61
C VAL A 124 -17.92 15.00 7.03
N GLN A 125 -18.48 15.86 6.16
CA GLN A 125 -19.77 16.50 6.42
C GLN A 125 -20.93 15.50 6.50
N ALA A 126 -20.91 14.46 5.66
CA ALA A 126 -21.96 13.44 5.64
C ALA A 126 -21.97 12.57 6.92
N ILE A 127 -20.80 12.35 7.53
CA ILE A 127 -20.65 11.37 8.63
C ILE A 127 -20.71 12.04 10.01
N ASN A 128 -20.11 13.22 10.18
CA ASN A 128 -19.93 13.81 11.53
C ASN A 128 -20.91 14.93 11.87
N MET A 129 -21.86 15.28 10.99
CA MET A 129 -22.84 16.37 11.17
C MET A 129 -22.24 17.74 11.56
N VAL A 130 -20.93 17.94 11.41
CA VAL A 130 -20.25 19.23 11.61
C VAL A 130 -20.06 19.90 10.25
N ASN A 131 -20.62 21.10 10.09
CA ASN A 131 -20.49 21.86 8.85
C ASN A 131 -19.09 22.49 8.71
N LEU A 132 -18.17 21.76 8.08
CA LEU A 132 -16.81 22.22 7.79
C LEU A 132 -16.69 23.00 6.46
N ALA A 133 -17.80 23.35 5.79
CA ALA A 133 -17.78 23.93 4.44
C ALA A 133 -16.99 25.24 4.38
N LYS A 134 -17.09 26.03 5.45
CA LYS A 134 -16.43 27.34 5.61
C LYS A 134 -14.99 27.21 6.15
N GLN A 135 -14.53 26.00 6.50
CA GLN A 135 -13.25 25.76 7.18
C GLN A 135 -12.26 24.94 6.32
N LYS A 136 -12.31 25.12 5.01
CA LYS A 136 -11.52 24.34 4.03
C LYS A 136 -10.04 24.26 4.39
N ARG A 137 -9.40 25.39 4.72
CA ARG A 137 -7.96 25.45 5.08
C ARG A 137 -7.61 24.60 6.30
N MET A 138 -8.50 24.49 7.29
CA MET A 138 -8.29 23.65 8.46
C MET A 138 -8.33 22.15 8.07
N VAL A 139 -9.29 21.77 7.22
CA VAL A 139 -9.42 20.38 6.75
C VAL A 139 -8.19 19.96 5.93
N TYR A 140 -7.67 20.84 5.08
CA TYR A 140 -6.41 20.58 4.38
C TYR A 140 -5.25 20.34 5.36
N ARG A 141 -5.05 21.25 6.33
CA ARG A 141 -3.98 21.09 7.33
C ARG A 141 -4.16 19.85 8.22
N ALA A 142 -5.40 19.46 8.50
CA ALA A 142 -5.70 18.22 9.23
C ALA A 142 -5.37 16.98 8.38
N ALA A 143 -5.73 16.98 7.10
CA ALA A 143 -5.37 15.92 6.17
C ALA A 143 -3.85 15.82 5.98
N ASP A 144 -3.14 16.94 5.87
CA ASP A 144 -1.67 16.97 5.79
C ASP A 144 -1.04 16.38 7.07
N ALA A 145 -1.54 16.75 8.25
CA ALA A 145 -1.09 16.18 9.52
C ALA A 145 -1.35 14.67 9.64
N ILE A 146 -2.49 14.17 9.13
CA ILE A 146 -2.76 12.73 9.05
C ILE A 146 -1.72 12.05 8.14
N LYS A 147 -1.43 12.64 6.98
CA LYS A 147 -0.43 12.12 6.05
C LYS A 147 0.97 12.11 6.67
N GLU A 148 1.39 13.18 7.33
CA GLU A 148 2.69 13.26 8.01
C GLU A 148 2.82 12.20 9.12
N ASN A 149 1.78 12.02 9.94
CA ASN A 149 1.78 10.99 10.98
C ASN A 149 1.84 9.58 10.38
N ALA A 150 1.07 9.31 9.32
CA ALA A 150 1.12 8.04 8.60
C ALA A 150 2.51 7.80 7.97
N GLN A 151 3.15 8.84 7.46
CA GLN A 151 4.50 8.76 6.90
C GLN A 151 5.57 8.44 7.96
N GLY A 152 5.43 8.99 9.18
CA GLY A 152 6.29 8.65 10.31
C GLY A 152 6.21 7.16 10.65
N ASP A 153 5.01 6.60 10.62
CA ASP A 153 4.75 5.18 10.88
C ASP A 153 5.34 4.27 9.78
N VAL A 154 5.25 4.69 8.51
CA VAL A 154 5.87 3.97 7.39
C VAL A 154 7.40 3.93 7.55
N THR A 155 8.02 5.06 7.86
CA THR A 155 9.49 5.13 8.07
C THR A 155 9.91 4.21 9.22
N ALA A 156 9.17 4.23 10.32
CA ALA A 156 9.38 3.33 11.46
C ALA A 156 9.07 1.85 11.16
N SER A 157 8.32 1.55 10.10
CA SER A 157 8.02 0.18 9.67
C SER A 157 9.16 -0.41 8.82
N PHE A 158 9.76 0.37 7.92
CA PHE A 158 10.90 -0.08 7.11
C PHE A 158 12.13 -0.41 7.98
N THR A 159 12.34 0.29 9.10
CA THR A 159 13.43 -0.04 10.05
C THR A 159 13.25 -1.40 10.73
N LYS A 160 12.04 -1.97 10.72
CA LYS A 160 11.75 -3.30 11.29
C LYS A 160 12.06 -4.45 10.34
N ILE A 161 12.25 -4.20 9.04
CA ILE A 161 12.46 -5.25 8.02
C ILE A 161 13.65 -6.17 8.36
N PRO A 162 14.84 -5.66 8.73
CA PRO A 162 15.96 -6.54 9.08
C PRO A 162 15.64 -7.47 10.26
N GLY A 163 14.95 -6.95 11.28
CA GLY A 163 14.50 -7.73 12.43
C GLY A 163 13.47 -8.79 12.05
N LEU A 164 12.51 -8.44 11.21
CA LEU A 164 11.49 -9.36 10.68
C LEU A 164 12.12 -10.50 9.88
N LEU A 165 13.05 -10.21 8.98
CA LEU A 165 13.71 -11.21 8.15
C LEU A 165 14.60 -12.14 8.99
N ARG A 166 15.25 -11.62 10.04
CA ARG A 166 15.98 -12.45 11.00
C ARG A 166 15.05 -13.41 11.73
N ALA A 167 13.91 -12.91 12.23
CA ALA A 167 12.90 -13.76 12.88
C ALA A 167 12.33 -14.81 11.91
N PHE A 168 12.07 -14.43 10.65
CA PHE A 168 11.62 -15.34 9.60
C PHE A 168 12.61 -16.50 9.38
N LYS A 169 13.92 -16.21 9.25
CA LYS A 169 14.94 -17.25 9.09
C LYS A 169 15.02 -18.19 10.29
N ASN A 170 14.91 -17.66 11.51
CA ASN A 170 14.94 -18.45 12.74
C ASN A 170 13.73 -19.40 12.85
N LEU A 171 12.54 -18.93 12.47
CA LEU A 171 11.30 -19.71 12.52
C LEU A 171 11.14 -20.68 11.35
N ASN A 172 11.85 -20.45 10.24
CA ASN A 172 11.74 -21.27 9.03
C ASN A 172 13.12 -21.78 8.58
N PRO A 173 13.72 -22.76 9.30
CA PRO A 173 15.02 -23.32 8.94
C PRO A 173 15.10 -23.77 7.48
N GLY A 174 16.21 -23.45 6.83
CA GLY A 174 16.44 -23.71 5.40
C GLY A 174 15.86 -22.65 4.46
N SER A 175 15.11 -21.67 4.96
CA SER A 175 14.65 -20.54 4.14
C SER A 175 15.76 -19.53 3.97
N HIS A 176 15.82 -18.90 2.80
CA HIS A 176 16.72 -17.81 2.54
C HIS A 176 16.01 -16.47 2.66
N ALA A 177 16.71 -15.50 3.23
CA ALA A 177 16.27 -14.12 3.26
C ALA A 177 17.49 -13.20 3.34
N CYS A 178 17.41 -12.06 2.66
CA CYS A 178 18.45 -11.05 2.60
C CYS A 178 17.82 -9.65 2.65
N CYS A 179 18.53 -8.69 3.24
CA CYS A 179 18.18 -7.28 3.26
C CYS A 179 19.46 -6.48 3.01
N GLU A 180 19.41 -5.58 2.04
CA GLU A 180 20.48 -4.64 1.74
C GLU A 180 20.04 -3.23 2.11
N LEU A 181 20.99 -2.50 2.68
CA LEU A 181 20.86 -1.09 2.99
C LEU A 181 21.77 -0.32 2.03
N ASP A 182 21.39 0.90 1.69
CA ASP A 182 22.24 1.81 0.91
C ASP A 182 23.40 2.37 1.76
N ASP A 183 24.26 3.17 1.13
CA ASP A 183 25.47 3.74 1.75
C ASP A 183 25.19 4.62 2.98
N VAL A 184 23.95 5.10 3.15
CA VAL A 184 23.51 5.91 4.29
C VAL A 184 22.66 5.12 5.29
N GLY A 185 22.60 3.79 5.13
CA GLY A 185 21.92 2.88 6.05
C GLY A 185 20.39 2.84 5.89
N CYS A 186 19.86 3.37 4.79
CA CYS A 186 18.43 3.28 4.48
C CYS A 186 18.11 1.97 3.77
N PHE A 187 16.87 1.51 3.92
CA PHE A 187 16.39 0.31 3.21
C PHE A 187 16.50 0.48 1.69
N ASP A 188 17.18 -0.45 1.02
CA ASP A 188 17.29 -0.45 -0.44
C ASP A 188 16.47 -1.60 -1.07
N ARG A 189 16.73 -2.84 -0.64
CA ARG A 189 16.03 -4.03 -1.13
C ARG A 189 16.04 -5.18 -0.13
N ALA A 190 15.03 -6.04 -0.22
CA ALA A 190 14.94 -7.26 0.58
C ALA A 190 14.25 -8.39 -0.19
N VAL A 191 14.56 -9.63 0.18
CA VAL A 191 14.02 -10.83 -0.45
C VAL A 191 13.78 -11.93 0.57
N VAL A 192 12.76 -12.72 0.30
CA VAL A 192 12.42 -13.95 1.02
C VAL A 192 12.22 -15.08 0.03
N VAL A 193 12.91 -16.19 0.26
CA VAL A 193 12.77 -17.45 -0.48
C VAL A 193 12.51 -18.56 0.55
N PRO A 194 11.26 -19.01 0.73
CA PRO A 194 10.92 -20.09 1.64
C PRO A 194 11.68 -21.38 1.32
N ALA A 195 12.03 -22.16 2.34
CA ALA A 195 12.68 -23.47 2.20
C ALA A 195 11.85 -24.49 1.39
N THR A 196 10.54 -24.25 1.27
CA THR A 196 9.61 -25.06 0.49
C THR A 196 9.73 -24.79 -0.99
N SER A 197 10.24 -23.63 -1.41
CA SER A 197 10.27 -23.21 -2.82
C SER A 197 11.15 -24.10 -3.69
N SER A 198 12.36 -24.42 -3.23
CA SER A 198 13.28 -25.33 -3.95
C SER A 198 12.73 -26.75 -4.07
N ARG A 199 11.96 -27.20 -3.07
CA ARG A 199 11.26 -28.50 -3.09
C ARG A 199 10.04 -28.45 -4.00
N ALA A 200 9.30 -27.35 -4.00
CA ALA A 200 8.10 -27.16 -4.80
C ALA A 200 8.44 -27.09 -6.29
N GLU A 201 9.51 -26.36 -6.69
CA GLU A 201 9.86 -26.10 -8.09
C GLU A 201 9.75 -27.34 -8.99
N GLY A 202 10.30 -28.48 -8.58
CA GLY A 202 10.27 -29.73 -9.34
C GLY A 202 8.89 -30.38 -9.51
N HIS A 203 7.91 -30.04 -8.66
CA HIS A 203 6.57 -30.62 -8.62
C HIS A 203 5.49 -29.69 -9.21
N LEU A 204 5.86 -28.47 -9.61
CA LEU A 204 4.96 -27.52 -10.26
C LEU A 204 4.75 -27.91 -11.73
N GLN A 205 3.88 -27.17 -12.43
CA GLN A 205 3.53 -27.32 -13.85
C GLN A 205 4.69 -27.03 -14.83
N LYS A 206 5.95 -27.13 -14.38
CA LYS A 206 7.17 -26.92 -15.17
C LYS A 206 7.19 -25.58 -15.92
N ILE A 207 6.64 -24.55 -15.28
CA ILE A 207 6.68 -23.15 -15.71
C ILE A 207 6.60 -22.27 -14.47
N VAL A 208 7.39 -21.20 -14.45
CA VAL A 208 7.37 -20.20 -13.38
C VAL A 208 7.06 -18.83 -13.99
N GLY A 209 6.43 -17.95 -13.24
CA GLY A 209 6.08 -16.61 -13.65
C GLY A 209 6.71 -15.58 -12.73
N LEU A 210 7.16 -14.46 -13.31
CA LEU A 210 7.65 -13.30 -12.57
C LEU A 210 6.77 -12.08 -12.87
N ASP A 211 6.29 -11.43 -11.81
CA ASP A 211 5.57 -10.16 -11.91
C ASP A 211 6.17 -9.08 -11.03
N GLY A 212 5.98 -7.83 -11.44
CA GLY A 212 6.26 -6.65 -10.65
C GLY A 212 4.99 -5.93 -10.23
N ALA A 213 4.74 -5.85 -8.92
CA ALA A 213 3.66 -5.05 -8.36
C ALA A 213 4.21 -3.71 -7.83
N HIS A 214 3.93 -2.62 -8.55
CA HIS A 214 4.37 -1.28 -8.14
C HIS A 214 3.55 -0.73 -6.97
N SER A 215 4.22 -0.32 -5.92
CA SER A 215 3.62 0.46 -4.83
C SER A 215 3.62 1.94 -5.19
N LYS A 216 2.48 2.61 -5.02
CA LYS A 216 2.38 4.07 -5.13
C LYS A 216 2.28 4.66 -3.72
N HIS A 217 3.43 4.99 -3.14
CA HIS A 217 3.47 5.64 -1.82
C HIS A 217 4.38 6.87 -1.84
N GLN A 218 4.01 7.92 -1.10
CA GLN A 218 4.67 9.24 -1.14
C GLN A 218 6.15 9.20 -0.72
N ARG A 219 6.56 8.22 0.10
CA ARG A 219 7.96 8.07 0.55
C ARG A 219 8.70 6.85 -0.01
N TYR A 220 7.99 5.84 -0.53
CA TYR A 220 8.62 4.66 -1.12
C TYR A 220 7.78 4.18 -2.30
N ASN A 221 8.29 4.42 -3.51
CA ASN A 221 7.62 4.06 -4.76
C ASN A 221 8.34 2.86 -5.39
N GLY A 222 8.52 1.80 -4.59
CA GLY A 222 9.20 0.58 -5.01
C GLY A 222 8.31 -0.42 -5.73
N THR A 223 8.92 -1.52 -6.15
CA THR A 223 8.28 -2.64 -6.81
C THR A 223 8.43 -3.89 -5.95
N MET A 224 7.35 -4.64 -5.77
CA MET A 224 7.39 -5.99 -5.24
C MET A 224 7.51 -6.98 -6.39
N LEU A 225 8.63 -7.70 -6.46
CA LEU A 225 8.82 -8.80 -7.41
C LEU A 225 8.26 -10.09 -6.82
N LEU A 226 7.42 -10.79 -7.58
CA LEU A 226 6.80 -12.04 -7.19
C LEU A 226 7.18 -13.14 -8.18
N LEU A 227 7.93 -14.14 -7.70
CA LEU A 227 8.18 -15.37 -8.44
C LEU A 227 7.18 -16.44 -8.01
N ILE A 228 6.42 -16.95 -8.96
CA ILE A 228 5.26 -17.81 -8.71
C ILE A 228 5.34 -19.03 -9.63
N GLY A 229 5.02 -20.21 -9.12
CA GLY A 229 4.71 -21.38 -9.93
C GLY A 229 3.25 -21.80 -9.79
N ARG A 230 2.87 -22.90 -10.44
CA ARG A 230 1.54 -23.50 -10.35
C ARG A 230 1.61 -24.96 -9.99
N ASP A 231 0.80 -25.40 -9.05
CA ASP A 231 0.76 -26.80 -8.64
C ASP A 231 -0.15 -27.66 -9.54
N GLY A 232 -0.35 -28.93 -9.15
CA GLY A 232 -1.24 -29.87 -9.84
C GLY A 232 -2.71 -29.46 -9.85
N ASN A 233 -3.13 -28.62 -8.89
CA ASN A 233 -4.49 -28.14 -8.74
C ASN A 233 -4.72 -26.78 -9.42
N MET A 234 -3.74 -26.31 -10.20
CA MET A 234 -3.76 -25.00 -10.86
C MET A 234 -3.76 -23.80 -9.91
N GLU A 235 -3.38 -24.02 -8.65
CA GLU A 235 -3.22 -22.98 -7.64
C GLU A 235 -1.82 -22.35 -7.73
N ASN A 236 -1.75 -21.06 -7.42
CA ASN A 236 -0.50 -20.32 -7.49
C ASN A 236 0.32 -20.57 -6.21
N VAL A 237 1.57 -20.98 -6.39
CA VAL A 237 2.53 -21.20 -5.30
C VAL A 237 3.59 -20.12 -5.38
N THR A 238 3.69 -19.28 -4.33
CA THR A 238 4.73 -18.24 -4.27
C THR A 238 6.07 -18.88 -3.93
N LEU A 239 7.05 -18.73 -4.81
CA LEU A 239 8.40 -19.28 -4.66
C LEU A 239 9.37 -18.26 -4.05
N ALA A 240 9.23 -16.98 -4.40
CA ALA A 240 10.03 -15.92 -3.80
C ALA A 240 9.30 -14.58 -3.88
N VAL A 241 9.60 -13.71 -2.93
CA VAL A 241 9.11 -12.33 -2.89
C VAL A 241 10.29 -11.41 -2.65
N ALA A 242 10.41 -10.35 -3.43
CA ALA A 242 11.37 -9.29 -3.17
C ALA A 242 10.72 -7.92 -3.19
N LEU A 243 11.24 -7.02 -2.35
CA LEU A 243 10.99 -5.59 -2.39
C LEU A 243 12.23 -4.93 -2.95
N VAL A 244 12.08 -4.23 -4.08
CA VAL A 244 13.17 -3.50 -4.75
C VAL A 244 12.72 -2.09 -5.06
N LYS A 245 13.68 -1.16 -5.16
CA LYS A 245 13.37 0.25 -5.46
C LYS A 245 12.76 0.44 -6.85
N LYS A 246 13.23 -0.32 -7.85
CA LYS A 246 12.81 -0.24 -9.26
C LYS A 246 13.10 -1.55 -9.99
N GLU A 247 12.40 -1.78 -11.10
CA GLU A 247 12.67 -2.89 -12.04
C GLU A 247 13.85 -2.54 -12.94
N THR A 248 15.06 -2.68 -12.40
CA THR A 248 16.30 -2.49 -13.14
C THR A 248 16.97 -3.84 -13.37
N MET A 249 17.83 -3.91 -14.39
CA MET A 249 18.67 -5.09 -14.65
C MET A 249 19.44 -5.53 -13.39
N GLU A 250 20.02 -4.59 -12.65
CA GLU A 250 20.74 -4.85 -11.39
C GLU A 250 19.85 -5.50 -10.33
N ASN A 251 18.62 -5.00 -10.14
CA ASN A 251 17.70 -5.56 -9.15
C ASN A 251 17.15 -6.92 -9.55
N TYR A 252 16.96 -7.16 -10.85
CA TYR A 252 16.63 -8.49 -11.36
C TYR A 252 17.78 -9.47 -11.14
N GLU A 253 19.00 -9.10 -11.53
CA GLU A 253 20.20 -9.93 -11.37
C GLU A 253 20.40 -10.33 -9.90
N TRP A 254 20.31 -9.34 -9.02
CA TRP A 254 20.32 -9.58 -7.58
C TRP A 254 19.20 -10.52 -7.15
N PHE A 255 17.95 -10.29 -7.57
CA PHE A 255 16.83 -11.15 -7.20
C PHE A 255 17.03 -12.61 -7.63
N PHE A 256 17.46 -12.86 -8.86
CA PHE A 256 17.77 -14.21 -9.35
C PHE A 256 18.92 -14.84 -8.57
N GLN A 257 19.97 -14.08 -8.26
CA GLN A 257 21.07 -14.56 -7.42
C GLN A 257 20.56 -15.02 -6.05
N GLN A 258 19.71 -14.22 -5.40
CA GLN A 258 19.15 -14.56 -4.09
C GLN A 258 18.20 -15.77 -4.17
N CYS A 259 17.43 -15.90 -5.25
CA CYS A 259 16.62 -17.08 -5.51
C CYS A 259 17.46 -18.36 -5.62
N CYS A 260 18.59 -18.30 -6.34
CA CYS A 260 19.52 -19.43 -6.44
C CYS A 260 20.19 -19.76 -5.09
N LEU A 261 20.54 -18.76 -4.28
CA LEU A 261 21.01 -18.98 -2.91
C LEU A 261 19.94 -19.64 -2.02
N GLY A 262 18.66 -19.36 -2.28
CA GLY A 262 17.52 -20.05 -1.70
C GLY A 262 17.22 -21.45 -2.29
N GLY A 263 18.01 -21.90 -3.26
CA GLY A 263 17.94 -23.24 -3.84
C GLY A 263 17.04 -23.39 -5.08
N LEU A 264 16.54 -22.30 -5.64
CA LEU A 264 15.81 -22.33 -6.92
C LEU A 264 16.77 -22.50 -8.09
N LYS A 265 16.39 -23.32 -9.09
CA LYS A 265 17.26 -23.70 -10.21
C LYS A 265 16.91 -22.99 -11.51
N PHE A 266 15.70 -22.46 -11.66
CA PHE A 266 15.19 -21.88 -12.92
C PHE A 266 15.34 -22.85 -14.10
N ALA A 267 15.11 -24.14 -13.85
CA ALA A 267 15.20 -25.20 -14.86
C ALA A 267 14.01 -25.22 -15.83
N TYR A 268 13.01 -24.38 -15.57
CA TYR A 268 11.77 -24.29 -16.33
C TYR A 268 11.64 -22.89 -16.93
N PRO A 269 10.89 -22.75 -18.04
CA PRO A 269 10.69 -21.45 -18.64
C PRO A 269 10.11 -20.44 -17.65
N LEU A 270 10.65 -19.23 -17.69
CA LEU A 270 10.17 -18.09 -16.95
C LEU A 270 9.22 -17.28 -17.82
N MET A 271 7.98 -17.09 -17.38
CA MET A 271 7.01 -16.23 -18.05
C MET A 271 6.91 -14.88 -17.36
N SER A 272 7.08 -13.79 -18.09
CA SER A 272 6.92 -12.44 -17.52
C SER A 272 6.49 -11.43 -18.58
N ASP A 273 6.45 -10.16 -18.21
CA ASP A 273 6.35 -9.07 -19.18
C ASP A 273 7.60 -8.95 -20.08
N ARG A 274 7.65 -7.89 -20.88
CA ARG A 274 8.75 -7.59 -21.81
C ARG A 274 9.67 -6.47 -21.29
N ASN A 275 9.89 -6.39 -19.97
CA ASN A 275 10.84 -5.45 -19.39
C ASN A 275 12.26 -5.74 -19.93
N THR A 276 12.92 -4.73 -20.51
CA THR A 276 14.23 -4.91 -21.16
C THR A 276 15.31 -5.37 -20.17
N GLY A 277 15.30 -4.85 -18.95
CA GLY A 277 16.25 -5.26 -17.91
C GLY A 277 16.11 -6.72 -17.51
N LEU A 278 14.88 -7.24 -17.51
CA LEU A 278 14.62 -8.65 -17.24
C LEU A 278 15.05 -9.55 -18.40
N ILE A 279 14.75 -9.14 -19.64
CA ILE A 279 15.17 -9.86 -20.85
C ILE A 279 16.70 -10.02 -20.88
N ASP A 280 17.43 -8.95 -20.58
CA ASP A 280 18.89 -8.95 -20.56
C ASP A 280 19.45 -9.91 -19.49
N VAL A 281 18.88 -9.90 -18.28
CA VAL A 281 19.29 -10.82 -17.20
C VAL A 281 18.99 -12.27 -17.56
N CYS A 282 17.80 -12.56 -18.09
CA CYS A 282 17.44 -13.92 -18.53
C CYS A 282 18.42 -14.42 -19.59
N LYS A 283 18.78 -13.57 -20.56
CA LYS A 283 19.77 -13.91 -21.60
C LYS A 283 21.16 -14.18 -21.01
N GLN A 284 21.62 -13.36 -20.08
CA GLN A 284 22.94 -13.53 -19.43
C GLN A 284 23.00 -14.80 -18.58
N ARG A 285 21.91 -15.15 -17.91
CA ARG A 285 21.80 -16.35 -17.05
C ARG A 285 21.40 -17.61 -17.81
N GLY A 286 21.07 -17.51 -19.10
CA GLY A 286 20.59 -18.65 -19.89
C GLY A 286 19.21 -19.17 -19.47
N ILE A 287 18.37 -18.32 -18.87
CA ILE A 287 17.00 -18.66 -18.49
C ILE A 287 16.11 -18.61 -19.74
N ASP A 288 15.36 -19.68 -20.02
CA ASP A 288 14.37 -19.68 -21.11
C ASP A 288 13.22 -18.73 -20.77
N HIS A 289 13.27 -17.54 -21.35
CA HIS A 289 12.29 -16.48 -21.10
C HIS A 289 11.16 -16.53 -22.12
N LYS A 290 9.92 -16.61 -21.63
CA LYS A 290 8.70 -16.52 -22.43
C LYS A 290 7.94 -15.24 -22.11
N TYR A 291 7.42 -14.59 -23.14
CA TYR A 291 6.64 -13.37 -22.97
C TYR A 291 5.19 -13.73 -22.66
N CYS A 292 4.66 -13.09 -21.62
CA CYS A 292 3.27 -13.22 -21.22
C CYS A 292 2.34 -12.63 -22.28
N THR A 293 1.50 -13.46 -22.89
CA THR A 293 0.52 -13.07 -23.91
C THR A 293 -0.44 -11.98 -23.42
N LEU A 294 -0.81 -12.00 -22.13
CA LEU A 294 -1.67 -10.97 -21.55
C LEU A 294 -0.97 -9.60 -21.53
N HIS A 295 0.33 -9.56 -21.23
CA HIS A 295 1.12 -8.33 -21.33
C HIS A 295 1.28 -7.87 -22.79
N ILE A 296 1.48 -8.81 -23.74
CA ILE A 296 1.48 -8.47 -25.17
C ILE A 296 0.14 -7.83 -25.57
N GLN A 297 -0.99 -8.46 -25.20
CA GLN A 297 -2.32 -7.93 -25.48
C GLN A 297 -2.53 -6.54 -24.85
N ARG A 298 -2.12 -6.34 -23.60
CA ARG A 298 -2.20 -5.04 -22.92
C ARG A 298 -1.38 -3.96 -23.63
N ASN A 299 -0.17 -4.29 -24.06
CA ASN A 299 0.69 -3.36 -24.79
C ASN A 299 0.06 -2.98 -26.12
N VAL A 300 -0.49 -3.94 -26.87
CA VAL A 300 -1.25 -3.67 -28.11
C VAL A 300 -2.41 -2.71 -27.85
N ILE A 301 -3.21 -2.95 -26.81
CA ILE A 301 -4.34 -2.08 -26.45
C ILE A 301 -3.87 -0.67 -26.07
N ALA A 302 -2.78 -0.57 -25.31
CA ALA A 302 -2.23 0.70 -24.87
C ALA A 302 -1.66 1.52 -26.04
N THR A 303 -1.06 0.86 -27.03
CA THR A 303 -0.45 1.52 -28.20
C THR A 303 -1.46 1.91 -29.27
N PHE A 304 -2.42 1.03 -29.60
CA PHE A 304 -3.29 1.21 -30.78
C PHE A 304 -4.73 1.64 -30.45
N THR A 305 -5.14 1.61 -29.17
CA THR A 305 -6.47 1.96 -28.63
C THR A 305 -7.67 1.17 -29.19
N LYS A 306 -8.71 0.95 -28.36
CA LYS A 306 -10.03 0.37 -28.70
C LYS A 306 -10.05 -0.99 -29.43
N PHE A 307 -9.80 -2.07 -28.68
CA PHE A 307 -10.04 -3.44 -29.16
C PHE A 307 -11.36 -4.02 -28.63
N THR A 308 -12.13 -4.63 -29.52
CA THR A 308 -13.28 -5.49 -29.17
C THR A 308 -12.80 -6.80 -28.53
N VAL A 309 -13.73 -7.55 -27.90
CA VAL A 309 -13.43 -8.88 -27.34
C VAL A 309 -12.90 -9.84 -28.42
N LYS A 310 -13.45 -9.78 -29.64
CA LYS A 310 -13.01 -10.62 -30.76
C LYS A 310 -11.57 -10.29 -31.18
N GLN A 311 -11.23 -9.01 -31.30
CA GLN A 311 -9.87 -8.58 -31.66
C GLN A 311 -8.84 -8.95 -30.60
N LYS A 312 -9.22 -8.88 -29.31
CA LYS A 312 -8.38 -9.37 -28.20
C LYS A 312 -8.06 -10.86 -28.31
N ALA A 313 -9.03 -11.67 -28.76
CA ALA A 313 -8.87 -13.12 -28.93
C ALA A 313 -7.88 -13.48 -30.04
N LEU A 314 -7.68 -12.61 -31.04
CA LEU A 314 -6.71 -12.86 -32.12
C LEU A 314 -5.27 -12.97 -31.59
N VAL A 315 -4.90 -12.15 -30.60
CA VAL A 315 -3.56 -12.23 -29.96
C VAL A 315 -3.34 -13.59 -29.32
N TRP A 316 -4.37 -14.14 -28.65
CA TRP A 316 -4.31 -15.47 -28.03
C TRP A 316 -4.24 -16.59 -29.08
N ARG A 317 -4.97 -16.45 -30.19
CA ARG A 317 -4.91 -17.40 -31.30
C ARG A 317 -3.52 -17.47 -31.91
N ILE A 318 -2.84 -16.32 -32.06
CA ILE A 318 -1.45 -16.29 -32.55
C ILE A 318 -0.53 -17.06 -31.61
N GLN A 319 -0.69 -16.90 -30.29
CA GLN A 319 0.13 -17.63 -29.32
C GLN A 319 -0.09 -19.15 -29.39
N SER A 320 -1.34 -19.59 -29.57
CA SER A 320 -1.72 -21.00 -29.70
C SER A 320 -1.46 -21.60 -31.08
N CYS A 321 -0.88 -20.87 -32.02
CA CYS A 321 -0.54 -21.43 -33.32
C CYS A 321 0.50 -22.55 -33.15
N THR A 322 0.23 -23.70 -33.74
CA THR A 322 1.06 -24.92 -33.64
C THR A 322 2.03 -25.07 -34.82
N SER A 323 1.85 -24.27 -35.88
CA SER A 323 2.78 -24.19 -37.00
C SER A 323 3.03 -22.72 -37.41
N MET A 324 4.13 -22.49 -38.13
CA MET A 324 4.44 -21.15 -38.65
C MET A 324 3.50 -20.72 -39.78
N ASP A 325 2.93 -21.67 -40.52
CA ASP A 325 1.92 -21.37 -41.54
C ASP A 325 0.61 -20.88 -40.91
N GLU A 326 0.21 -21.50 -39.79
CA GLU A 326 -0.92 -21.05 -38.99
C GLU A 326 -0.66 -19.65 -38.40
N TYR A 327 0.55 -19.43 -37.85
CA TYR A 327 0.98 -18.12 -37.34
C TYR A 327 0.89 -17.03 -38.42
N ASN A 328 1.42 -17.28 -39.61
CA ASN A 328 1.39 -16.34 -40.73
C ASN A 328 -0.05 -16.05 -41.18
N SER A 329 -0.89 -17.09 -41.26
CA SER A 329 -2.31 -16.95 -41.60
C SER A 329 -3.06 -16.14 -40.55
N GLN A 330 -2.79 -16.37 -39.27
CA GLN A 330 -3.45 -15.69 -38.17
C GLN A 330 -3.00 -14.22 -38.05
N LEU A 331 -1.75 -13.90 -38.39
CA LEU A 331 -1.28 -12.52 -38.57
C LEU A 331 -2.00 -11.81 -39.72
N ALA A 332 -2.21 -12.47 -40.86
CA ALA A 332 -2.95 -11.89 -41.99
C ALA A 332 -4.41 -11.58 -41.62
N ILE A 333 -5.07 -12.49 -40.89
CA ILE A 333 -6.42 -12.22 -40.33
C ILE A 333 -6.37 -11.02 -39.37
N THR A 334 -5.35 -10.93 -38.53
CA THR A 334 -5.19 -9.80 -37.60
C THR A 334 -4.96 -8.48 -38.32
N GLU A 335 -4.24 -8.48 -39.45
CA GLU A 335 -4.05 -7.32 -40.31
C GLU A 335 -5.37 -6.82 -40.90
N VAL A 336 -6.25 -7.72 -41.34
CA VAL A 336 -7.59 -7.38 -41.84
C VAL A 336 -8.50 -6.84 -40.72
N GLU A 337 -8.51 -7.50 -39.55
CA GLU A 337 -9.44 -7.20 -38.45
C GLU A 337 -9.02 -6.02 -37.56
N CYS A 338 -7.71 -5.78 -37.42
CA CYS A 338 -7.14 -4.79 -36.50
C CYS A 338 -6.27 -3.74 -37.20
N GLY A 339 -6.00 -3.92 -38.49
CA GLY A 339 -5.14 -3.05 -39.28
C GLY A 339 -3.66 -3.47 -39.30
N LYS A 340 -2.99 -3.09 -40.38
CA LYS A 340 -1.56 -3.36 -40.62
C LYS A 340 -0.63 -2.99 -39.46
N PRO A 341 -0.76 -1.81 -38.80
CA PRO A 341 0.14 -1.46 -37.70
C PRO A 341 0.14 -2.45 -36.53
N VAL A 342 -1.02 -3.06 -36.24
CA VAL A 342 -1.15 -4.06 -35.17
C VAL A 342 -0.45 -5.36 -35.55
N ALA A 343 -0.69 -5.84 -36.78
CA ALA A 343 -0.04 -7.04 -37.28
C ALA A 343 1.48 -6.88 -37.39
N ASP A 344 1.95 -5.72 -37.85
CA ASP A 344 3.38 -5.39 -37.92
C ASP A 344 4.02 -5.34 -36.53
N TYR A 345 3.32 -4.79 -35.52
CA TYR A 345 3.78 -4.81 -34.13
C TYR A 345 3.94 -6.24 -33.59
N LEU A 346 2.93 -7.10 -33.80
CA LEU A 346 2.97 -8.49 -33.34
C LEU A 346 4.03 -9.32 -34.07
N ARG A 347 4.20 -9.07 -35.37
CA ARG A 347 5.26 -9.69 -36.20
C ARG A 347 6.66 -9.29 -35.73
N GLY A 348 6.81 -8.09 -35.17
CA GLY A 348 8.07 -7.62 -34.59
C GLY A 348 8.46 -8.31 -33.27
N ILE A 349 7.57 -9.09 -32.65
CA ILE A 349 7.88 -9.87 -31.44
C ILE A 349 8.36 -11.25 -31.87
N ASP A 350 9.63 -11.56 -31.58
CA ASP A 350 10.24 -12.85 -31.92
C ASP A 350 9.37 -14.04 -31.42
N PRO A 351 8.81 -14.84 -32.35
CA PRO A 351 7.87 -15.92 -32.03
C PRO A 351 8.41 -16.96 -31.05
N LYS A 352 9.73 -17.17 -30.96
CA LYS A 352 10.34 -18.15 -30.03
C LYS A 352 10.02 -17.92 -28.56
N HIS A 353 9.65 -16.69 -28.21
CA HIS A 353 9.36 -16.30 -26.84
C HIS A 353 7.88 -16.41 -26.50
N TRP A 354 6.96 -16.55 -27.46
CA TRP A 354 5.53 -16.42 -27.14
C TRP A 354 4.58 -17.19 -28.04
N VAL A 355 5.07 -17.95 -29.02
CA VAL A 355 4.23 -18.76 -29.93
C VAL A 355 4.56 -20.24 -29.71
N GLU A 356 3.52 -21.06 -29.59
CA GLU A 356 3.64 -22.50 -29.35
C GLU A 356 4.40 -23.24 -30.47
N ALA A 357 4.19 -22.86 -31.74
CA ALA A 357 4.89 -23.44 -32.89
C ALA A 357 6.42 -23.40 -32.80
N GLN A 358 6.97 -22.50 -31.98
CA GLN A 358 8.42 -22.36 -31.76
C GLN A 358 8.89 -22.97 -30.45
N TYR A 359 8.01 -23.66 -29.73
CA TYR A 359 8.38 -24.42 -28.56
C TYR A 359 9.05 -25.73 -29.00
N PRO A 360 10.29 -26.04 -28.57
CA PRO A 360 11.03 -27.22 -29.05
C PRO A 360 10.38 -28.59 -28.72
N GLN A 361 9.41 -28.61 -27.81
CA GLN A 361 8.68 -29.78 -27.32
C GLN A 361 7.19 -29.41 -27.16
N SER A 362 6.36 -30.30 -26.62
CA SER A 362 5.02 -29.89 -26.18
C SER A 362 5.15 -28.84 -25.08
N PRO A 363 4.45 -27.69 -25.17
CA PRO A 363 4.52 -26.67 -24.15
C PRO A 363 3.96 -27.18 -22.81
N PRO A 364 4.46 -26.67 -21.67
CA PRO A 364 3.86 -26.99 -20.37
C PRO A 364 2.40 -26.52 -20.33
N ILE A 365 1.54 -27.22 -19.58
CA ILE A 365 0.10 -26.91 -19.46
C ILE A 365 -0.14 -25.42 -19.11
N GLY A 366 0.75 -24.82 -18.32
CA GLY A 366 0.66 -23.42 -17.94
C GLY A 366 1.00 -22.39 -19.03
N PHE A 367 1.54 -22.79 -20.19
CA PHE A 367 2.01 -21.89 -21.25
C PHE A 367 0.88 -21.02 -21.83
N HIS A 368 -0.34 -21.55 -21.96
CA HIS A 368 -1.51 -20.79 -22.42
C HIS A 368 -2.23 -20.04 -21.28
N THR A 369 -1.74 -20.14 -20.04
CA THR A 369 -2.43 -19.56 -18.89
C THR A 369 -1.87 -18.18 -18.54
N CYS A 370 -2.76 -17.19 -18.46
CA CYS A 370 -2.43 -15.81 -18.07
C CYS A 370 -1.99 -15.66 -16.59
N PHE A 371 -2.07 -16.72 -15.80
CA PHE A 371 -2.49 -16.60 -14.40
C PHE A 371 -1.37 -16.66 -13.36
N LEU A 372 -0.12 -16.86 -13.75
CA LEU A 372 0.99 -16.84 -12.78
C LEU A 372 1.16 -15.46 -12.11
N PRO A 373 1.11 -14.32 -12.84
CA PRO A 373 1.38 -12.99 -12.27
C PRO A 373 0.16 -12.32 -11.58
N GLU A 374 -1.05 -12.46 -12.17
CA GLU A 374 -2.15 -11.53 -11.86
C GLU A 374 -3.07 -11.86 -10.70
N SER A 375 -3.25 -13.14 -10.37
CA SER A 375 -4.19 -13.49 -9.28
C SER A 375 -3.65 -12.98 -7.94
N SER A 376 -2.34 -13.04 -7.72
CA SER A 376 -1.61 -12.49 -6.58
C SER A 376 -1.59 -10.96 -6.57
N ALA A 377 -1.40 -10.29 -7.71
CA ALA A 377 -1.42 -8.83 -7.79
C ALA A 377 -2.81 -8.22 -7.48
N LYS A 378 -3.90 -8.94 -7.76
CA LYS A 378 -5.26 -8.53 -7.36
C LYS A 378 -5.57 -8.84 -5.89
N TYR A 379 -5.12 -9.97 -5.36
CA TYR A 379 -5.31 -10.31 -3.94
C TYR A 379 -4.58 -9.34 -3.00
N ASN A 380 -3.40 -8.84 -3.39
CA ASN A 380 -2.61 -7.91 -2.56
C ASN A 380 -3.07 -6.44 -2.62
N LYS A 381 -4.12 -6.10 -3.39
CA LYS A 381 -4.75 -4.76 -3.34
C LYS A 381 -5.82 -4.63 -2.24
N PHE A 382 -6.11 -5.72 -1.52
CA PHE A 382 -7.18 -5.79 -0.53
C PHE A 382 -6.73 -6.20 0.88
N GLN A 383 -5.43 -6.09 1.21
CA GLN A 383 -4.94 -6.24 2.58
C GLN A 383 -4.38 -4.93 3.12
#